data_AF-A0A964WW61-F1
#
_entry.id   AF-A0A964WW61-F1
#
_cell.length_a   1.000
_cell.length_b   1.000
_cell.length_c   1.000
_cell.angle_alpha   90.00
_cell.angle_beta   90.00
_cell.angle_gamma   90.00
#
_symmetry.space_group_name_H-M   'P 1'
#
loop_
_entity.id
_entity.type
_entity.pdbx_description
1 polymer ?
#
loop_
_entity_poly.entity_id
_entity_poly.type
_entity_poly.pdbx_seq_one_letter_code
_entity_poly.pdbx_strand_id
1 'polypeptide(L)'
;MRIFRPSDERLIKKLVNHVYFKVQANGVVRVEDMLYMMATIVAVQCIEVAKELSIDKHNFELGNAVFPKKINETLIGPDTVENWNELPKECVFGRIKNKIDKHFNETAFPSLTGIFKNYTKNVDESEWEKVTLNIPEDSIPSLLTLRAGYETKKFVDRRINLENNQKTLTIAIDSLSRVLIETRIALNPSIALMMTFETIFGMSKTATMANQKMLKGNLK
;
A
#
# COMPACT_ATOMS: atom_id res chain seq x y z
N MET A 1 -1.01 -17.40 17.49
CA MET A 1 0.13 -16.47 17.54
C MET A 1 1.20 -17.04 16.62
N ARG A 2 1.50 -16.43 15.47
CA ARG A 2 2.57 -16.95 14.59
C ARG A 2 3.92 -16.47 15.16
N ILE A 3 4.84 -17.42 15.35
CA ILE A 3 6.22 -17.14 15.76
C ILE A 3 6.96 -16.66 14.51
N PHE A 4 7.35 -15.40 14.47
CA PHE A 4 8.23 -14.89 13.41
C PHE A 4 9.62 -15.51 13.57
N ARG A 5 10.27 -15.82 12.46
CA ARG A 5 11.71 -16.08 12.51
C ARG A 5 12.38 -14.81 13.05
N PRO A 6 13.35 -14.88 13.97
CA PRO A 6 13.99 -13.69 14.55
C PRO A 6 14.54 -12.70 13.50
N SER A 7 14.92 -13.19 12.32
CA SER A 7 15.32 -12.39 11.17
C SER A 7 14.18 -11.55 10.57
N ASP A 8 12.98 -12.10 10.50
CA ASP A 8 11.81 -11.45 9.89
C ASP A 8 11.30 -10.31 10.78
N GLU A 9 11.20 -10.55 12.10
CA GLU A 9 10.79 -9.54 13.07
C GLU A 9 11.73 -8.32 13.05
N ARG A 10 13.05 -8.57 12.90
CA ARG A 10 14.04 -7.50 12.76
C ARG A 10 13.79 -6.65 11.51
N LEU A 11 13.43 -7.27 10.38
CA LEU A 11 13.15 -6.56 9.13
C LEU A 11 11.83 -5.80 9.21
N ILE A 12 10.81 -6.39 9.83
CA ILE A 12 9.52 -5.74 10.09
C ILE A 12 9.75 -4.45 10.89
N LYS A 13 10.42 -4.54 12.05
CA LYS A 13 10.75 -3.36 12.88
C LYS A 13 11.56 -2.33 12.11
N LYS A 14 12.53 -2.79 11.31
CA LYS A 14 13.38 -1.90 10.50
C LYS A 14 12.58 -1.12 9.46
N LEU A 15 11.61 -1.76 8.80
CA LEU A 15 10.73 -1.09 7.84
C LEU A 15 9.78 -0.11 8.52
N VAL A 16 9.14 -0.52 9.63
CA VAL A 16 8.27 0.35 10.43
C VAL A 16 9.03 1.59 10.92
N ASN A 17 10.22 1.41 11.49
CA ASN A 17 11.05 2.52 11.97
C ASN A 17 11.46 3.44 10.82
N HIS A 18 11.79 2.90 9.66
CA HIS A 18 12.12 3.73 8.50
C HIS A 18 10.96 4.65 8.11
N VAL A 19 9.75 4.10 8.02
CA VAL A 19 8.57 4.92 7.71
C VAL A 19 8.29 5.93 8.81
N TYR A 20 8.34 5.52 10.08
CA TYR A 20 8.21 6.42 11.23
C TYR A 20 9.14 7.64 11.10
N PHE A 21 10.44 7.42 10.87
CA PHE A 21 11.40 8.51 10.72
C PHE A 21 11.16 9.37 9.48
N LYS A 22 10.58 8.80 8.42
CA LYS A 22 10.30 9.52 7.17
C LYS A 22 9.10 10.45 7.27
N VAL A 23 8.10 10.07 8.06
CA VAL A 23 6.86 10.86 8.22
C VAL A 23 6.86 11.73 9.47
N GLN A 24 7.90 11.62 10.31
CA GLN A 24 8.02 12.43 11.52
C GLN A 24 8.34 13.88 11.17
N ALA A 25 7.55 14.81 11.72
CA ALA A 25 7.77 16.24 11.66
C ALA A 25 7.72 16.83 13.07
N ASN A 26 8.76 17.56 13.47
CA ASN A 26 8.87 18.17 14.81
C ASN A 26 8.64 17.18 15.97
N GLY A 27 9.09 15.93 15.81
CA GLY A 27 8.92 14.88 16.81
C GLY A 27 7.55 14.19 16.80
N VAL A 28 6.59 14.69 16.04
CA VAL A 28 5.22 14.15 15.94
C VAL A 28 5.05 13.37 14.65
N VAL A 29 4.23 12.32 14.68
CA VAL A 29 3.86 11.51 13.51
C VAL A 29 2.36 11.61 13.29
N ARG A 30 1.96 11.95 12.07
CA ARG A 30 0.58 11.77 11.60
C ARG A 30 0.37 10.32 11.19
N VAL A 31 -0.64 9.68 11.76
CA VAL A 31 -0.91 8.25 11.53
C VAL A 31 -1.35 8.02 10.08
N GLU A 32 -2.07 8.96 9.51
CA GLU A 32 -2.51 8.96 8.11
C GLU A 32 -1.30 8.84 7.18
N ASP A 33 -0.30 9.70 7.35
CA ASP A 33 0.92 9.69 6.54
C ASP A 33 1.71 8.38 6.70
N MET A 34 1.76 7.84 7.93
CA MET A 34 2.40 6.56 8.21
C MET A 34 1.70 5.40 7.49
N LEU A 35 0.38 5.30 7.61
CA LEU A 35 -0.42 4.27 6.95
C LEU A 35 -0.35 4.40 5.43
N TYR A 36 -0.42 5.61 4.92
CA TYR A 36 -0.34 5.91 3.50
C TYR A 36 0.99 5.47 2.90
N MET A 37 2.12 5.79 3.56
CA MET A 37 3.44 5.36 3.12
C MET A 37 3.60 3.83 3.19
N MET A 38 3.09 3.18 4.23
CA MET A 38 3.14 1.71 4.36
C MET A 38 2.29 1.00 3.29
N ALA A 39 1.07 1.49 3.05
CA ALA A 39 0.18 1.00 2.01
C ALA A 39 0.81 1.14 0.62
N THR A 40 1.48 2.28 0.37
CA THR A 40 2.24 2.52 -0.85
C THR A 40 3.37 1.50 -1.04
N ILE A 41 4.15 1.21 0.01
CA ILE A 41 5.20 0.20 -0.05
C ILE A 41 4.60 -1.17 -0.41
N VAL A 42 3.48 -1.55 0.19
CA VAL A 42 2.79 -2.80 -0.14
C VAL A 42 2.36 -2.82 -1.61
N ALA A 43 1.75 -1.75 -2.13
CA ALA A 43 1.38 -1.65 -3.54
C ALA A 43 2.56 -1.83 -4.50
N VAL A 44 3.69 -1.17 -4.22
CA VAL A 44 4.93 -1.32 -5.01
C VAL A 44 5.38 -2.79 -5.02
N GLN A 45 5.34 -3.46 -3.87
CA GLN A 45 5.70 -4.88 -3.81
C GLN A 45 4.69 -5.79 -4.54
N CYS A 46 3.41 -5.42 -4.61
CA CYS A 46 2.42 -6.14 -5.41
C CYS A 46 2.79 -6.10 -6.90
N ILE A 47 3.21 -4.93 -7.42
CA ILE A 47 3.64 -4.79 -8.81
C ILE A 47 4.86 -5.67 -9.09
N GLU A 48 5.87 -5.64 -8.22
CA GLU A 48 7.09 -6.46 -8.33
C GLU A 48 6.84 -7.97 -8.28
N VAL A 49 5.82 -8.41 -7.52
CA VAL A 49 5.43 -9.83 -7.45
C VAL A 49 4.63 -10.25 -8.68
N ALA A 50 3.71 -9.41 -9.15
CA ALA A 50 2.88 -9.72 -10.31
C ALA A 50 3.68 -9.80 -11.62
N LYS A 51 4.79 -9.04 -11.73
CA LYS A 51 5.71 -9.02 -12.88
C LYS A 51 5.03 -8.72 -14.23
N GLU A 52 3.87 -8.07 -14.21
CA GLU A 52 3.14 -7.67 -15.42
C GLU A 52 3.50 -6.25 -15.86
N LEU A 53 3.94 -5.42 -14.91
CA LEU A 53 4.44 -4.06 -15.15
C LEU A 53 5.81 -3.93 -14.49
N SER A 54 6.78 -3.34 -15.19
CA SER A 54 8.01 -2.90 -14.56
C SER A 54 7.83 -1.50 -14.01
N ILE A 55 8.06 -1.35 -12.70
CA ILE A 55 8.04 -0.06 -12.00
C ILE A 55 9.11 0.87 -12.57
N ASP A 56 10.30 0.34 -12.88
CA ASP A 56 11.43 1.15 -13.32
C ASP A 56 11.41 1.45 -14.83
N LYS A 57 10.74 0.60 -15.62
CA LYS A 57 10.80 0.61 -17.09
C LYS A 57 9.45 0.31 -17.73
N HIS A 58 8.64 1.35 -17.94
CA HIS A 58 7.42 1.26 -18.71
C HIS A 58 7.24 2.46 -19.65
N ASN A 59 6.40 2.29 -20.67
CA ASN A 59 6.14 3.34 -21.66
C ASN A 59 4.91 4.20 -21.33
N PHE A 60 4.06 3.77 -20.38
CA PHE A 60 2.90 4.55 -19.91
C PHE A 60 3.31 5.93 -19.38
N GLU A 61 2.45 6.94 -19.53
CA GLU A 61 2.60 8.22 -18.83
C GLU A 61 2.47 8.02 -17.33
N LEU A 62 3.19 8.83 -16.54
CA LEU A 62 3.16 8.71 -15.09
C LEU A 62 1.76 9.11 -14.59
N GLY A 63 1.22 8.35 -13.65
CA GLY A 63 -0.12 8.59 -13.13
C GLY A 63 -1.24 7.92 -13.94
N ASN A 64 -0.98 7.41 -15.14
CA ASN A 64 -2.03 6.77 -15.93
C ASN A 64 -2.52 5.48 -15.29
N ALA A 65 -3.83 5.25 -15.38
CA ALA A 65 -4.44 3.98 -15.05
C ALA A 65 -3.81 2.84 -15.85
N VAL A 66 -3.47 1.76 -15.16
CA VAL A 66 -3.12 0.47 -15.75
C VAL A 66 -4.01 -0.60 -15.12
N PHE A 67 -4.51 -1.53 -15.95
CA PHE A 67 -5.40 -2.61 -15.51
C PHE A 67 -4.78 -4.01 -15.68
N PRO A 68 -3.59 -4.28 -15.09
CA PRO A 68 -2.93 -5.57 -15.21
C PRO A 68 -3.70 -6.67 -14.47
N LYS A 69 -3.91 -7.80 -15.15
CA LYS A 69 -4.72 -8.93 -14.64
C LYS A 69 -4.07 -9.57 -13.41
N LYS A 70 -2.77 -9.85 -13.46
CA LYS A 70 -2.01 -10.49 -12.37
C LYS A 70 -1.92 -9.64 -11.12
N ILE A 71 -2.00 -8.31 -11.24
CA ILE A 71 -2.08 -7.44 -10.06
C ILE A 71 -3.42 -7.65 -9.35
N ASN A 72 -4.53 -7.73 -10.08
CA ASN A 72 -5.82 -8.09 -9.46
C ASN A 72 -5.74 -9.45 -8.78
N GLU A 73 -5.21 -10.45 -9.47
CA GLU A 73 -5.03 -11.80 -8.89
C GLU A 73 -4.16 -11.77 -7.62
N THR A 74 -3.11 -10.95 -7.60
CA THR A 74 -2.25 -10.77 -6.42
C THR A 74 -2.99 -10.08 -5.27
N LEU A 75 -3.81 -9.08 -5.57
CA LEU A 75 -4.50 -8.29 -4.56
C LEU A 75 -5.66 -9.04 -3.92
N ILE A 76 -6.53 -9.62 -4.74
CA ILE A 76 -7.85 -10.13 -4.32
C ILE A 76 -8.10 -11.59 -4.71
N GLY A 77 -7.20 -12.22 -5.45
CA GLY A 77 -7.35 -13.60 -5.92
C GLY A 77 -7.87 -13.71 -7.36
N PRO A 78 -7.91 -14.94 -7.91
CA PRO A 78 -8.28 -15.19 -9.31
C PRO A 78 -9.74 -14.92 -9.64
N ASP A 79 -10.61 -15.00 -8.63
CA ASP A 79 -12.05 -14.86 -8.77
C ASP A 79 -12.54 -13.50 -8.30
N THR A 80 -13.62 -13.01 -8.91
CA THR A 80 -14.31 -11.81 -8.42
C THR A 80 -14.93 -12.10 -7.07
N VAL A 81 -14.59 -11.29 -6.07
CA VAL A 81 -15.07 -11.41 -4.69
C VAL A 81 -15.75 -10.13 -4.26
N GLU A 82 -16.92 -10.26 -3.64
CA GLU A 82 -17.71 -9.12 -3.15
C GLU A 82 -17.56 -8.94 -1.64
N ASN A 83 -17.28 -10.03 -0.91
CA ASN A 83 -17.15 -10.02 0.54
C ASN A 83 -15.71 -10.29 1.00
N TRP A 84 -15.30 -9.60 2.07
CA TRP A 84 -14.02 -9.83 2.73
C TRP A 84 -13.78 -11.27 3.21
N ASN A 85 -14.84 -11.99 3.57
CA ASN A 85 -14.74 -13.37 4.04
C ASN A 85 -14.55 -14.39 2.90
N GLU A 86 -14.76 -13.97 1.66
CA GLU A 86 -14.56 -14.79 0.46
C GLU A 86 -13.15 -14.65 -0.11
N LEU A 87 -12.38 -13.66 0.36
CA LEU A 87 -11.02 -13.42 -0.10
C LEU A 87 -10.12 -14.65 0.14
N PRO A 88 -9.40 -15.13 -0.89
CA PRO A 88 -8.40 -16.17 -0.69
C PRO A 88 -7.34 -15.73 0.31
N LYS A 89 -6.93 -16.63 1.21
CA LYS A 89 -6.08 -16.29 2.37
C LYS A 89 -4.66 -15.89 1.98
N GLU A 90 -4.27 -16.21 0.75
CA GLU A 90 -2.97 -15.97 0.14
C GLU A 90 -2.88 -14.66 -0.63
N CYS A 91 -4.00 -14.08 -1.07
CA CYS A 91 -4.02 -12.77 -1.73
C CYS A 91 -3.67 -11.66 -0.72
N VAL A 92 -3.20 -10.52 -1.20
CA VAL A 92 -2.71 -9.44 -0.32
C VAL A 92 -3.80 -8.94 0.63
N PHE A 93 -5.02 -8.71 0.13
CA PHE A 93 -6.13 -8.23 0.95
C PHE A 93 -6.53 -9.27 2.01
N GLY A 94 -6.66 -10.54 1.62
CA GLY A 94 -6.95 -11.64 2.53
C GLY A 94 -5.86 -11.81 3.60
N ARG A 95 -4.59 -11.66 3.24
CA ARG A 95 -3.45 -11.72 4.18
C ARG A 95 -3.47 -10.58 5.19
N ILE A 96 -3.76 -9.36 4.75
CA ILE A 96 -3.90 -8.20 5.65
C ILE A 96 -5.08 -8.41 6.58
N LYS A 97 -6.28 -8.71 6.04
CA LYS A 97 -7.50 -8.98 6.83
C LYS A 97 -7.22 -10.01 7.91
N ASN A 98 -6.73 -11.20 7.55
CA ASN A 98 -6.46 -12.28 8.50
C ASN A 98 -5.51 -11.89 9.65
N LYS A 99 -4.61 -10.94 9.44
CA LYS A 99 -3.66 -10.48 10.46
C LYS A 99 -4.29 -9.49 11.43
N ILE A 100 -5.18 -8.65 10.94
CA ILE A 100 -5.77 -7.56 11.71
C ILE A 100 -7.17 -7.89 12.21
N ASP A 101 -7.83 -8.94 11.70
CA ASP A 101 -9.25 -9.25 11.91
C ASP A 101 -9.69 -9.16 13.38
N LYS A 102 -8.95 -9.82 14.27
CA LYS A 102 -9.24 -9.84 15.72
C LYS A 102 -9.03 -8.50 16.44
N HIS A 103 -8.52 -7.49 15.75
CA HIS A 103 -8.20 -6.16 16.30
C HIS A 103 -9.14 -5.07 15.79
N PHE A 104 -10.02 -5.38 14.83
CA PHE A 104 -10.91 -4.44 14.17
C PHE A 104 -12.34 -5.00 14.17
N ASN A 105 -13.33 -4.12 14.32
CA ASN A 105 -14.73 -4.52 14.16
C ASN A 105 -15.03 -4.80 12.69
N GLU A 106 -15.93 -5.74 12.40
CA GLU A 106 -16.34 -6.06 11.03
C GLU A 106 -16.86 -4.83 10.27
N THR A 107 -17.58 -3.95 10.97
CA THR A 107 -18.12 -2.68 10.42
C THR A 107 -17.03 -1.65 10.08
N ALA A 108 -15.79 -1.84 10.53
CA ALA A 108 -14.68 -0.97 10.15
C ALA A 108 -14.14 -1.29 8.75
N PHE A 109 -14.37 -2.49 8.23
CA PHE A 109 -13.87 -2.85 6.92
C PHE A 109 -14.69 -2.16 5.83
N PRO A 110 -14.04 -1.48 4.86
CA PRO A 110 -14.75 -0.81 3.76
C PRO A 110 -15.40 -1.83 2.83
N SER A 111 -16.38 -1.43 2.02
CA SER A 111 -16.88 -2.31 0.97
C SER A 111 -15.79 -2.58 -0.09
N LEU A 112 -15.54 -3.86 -0.42
CA LEU A 112 -14.61 -4.24 -1.51
C LEU A 112 -15.04 -3.63 -2.84
N THR A 113 -16.33 -3.76 -3.18
CA THR A 113 -16.88 -3.15 -4.39
C THR A 113 -16.83 -1.62 -4.32
N GLY A 114 -16.94 -1.04 -3.12
CA GLY A 114 -16.72 0.38 -2.86
C GLY A 114 -15.32 0.84 -3.25
N ILE A 115 -14.27 0.13 -2.81
CA ILE A 115 -12.87 0.42 -3.18
C ILE A 115 -12.70 0.42 -4.70
N PHE A 116 -13.23 -0.59 -5.38
CA PHE A 116 -13.06 -0.73 -6.83
C PHE A 116 -13.81 0.35 -7.59
N LYS A 117 -15.06 0.63 -7.20
CA LYS A 117 -15.87 1.68 -7.81
C LYS A 117 -15.26 3.07 -7.61
N ASN A 118 -14.75 3.34 -6.41
CA ASN A 118 -14.10 4.62 -6.12
C ASN A 118 -12.87 4.83 -7.01
N TYR A 119 -12.02 3.80 -7.16
CA TYR A 119 -10.89 3.90 -8.08
C TYR A 119 -11.34 4.16 -9.52
N THR A 120 -12.22 3.31 -10.08
CA THR A 120 -12.66 3.43 -11.48
C THR A 120 -13.32 4.77 -11.78
N LYS A 121 -14.07 5.33 -10.82
CA LYS A 121 -14.73 6.63 -10.99
C LYS A 121 -13.74 7.78 -11.10
N ASN A 122 -12.64 7.75 -10.36
CA ASN A 122 -11.78 8.91 -10.16
C ASN A 122 -10.38 8.76 -10.77
N VAL A 123 -10.10 7.66 -11.49
CA VAL A 123 -8.75 7.37 -11.99
C VAL A 123 -8.23 8.42 -12.98
N ASP A 124 -9.13 9.11 -13.69
CA ASP A 124 -8.78 10.19 -14.62
C ASP A 124 -8.85 11.58 -13.97
N GLU A 125 -9.31 11.68 -12.71
CA GLU A 125 -9.54 12.94 -11.99
C GLU A 125 -8.47 13.21 -10.92
N SER A 126 -7.68 12.19 -10.55
CA SER A 126 -6.65 12.31 -9.54
C SER A 126 -5.47 13.17 -10.01
N GLU A 127 -4.99 14.08 -9.15
CA GLU A 127 -3.65 14.65 -9.33
C GLU A 127 -2.65 13.51 -9.50
N TRP A 128 -1.81 13.56 -10.52
CA TRP A 128 -0.99 12.42 -10.96
C TRP A 128 -0.10 11.81 -9.86
N GLU A 129 0.19 12.54 -8.77
CA GLU A 129 0.98 12.07 -7.61
C GLU A 129 0.16 11.48 -6.46
N LYS A 130 -1.18 11.57 -6.51
CA LYS A 130 -2.09 11.19 -5.43
C LYS A 130 -3.06 10.11 -5.86
N VAL A 131 -3.32 9.16 -4.98
CA VAL A 131 -4.48 8.27 -5.12
C VAL A 131 -5.70 8.97 -4.55
N THR A 132 -6.81 8.99 -5.30
CA THR A 132 -8.10 9.45 -4.78
C THR A 132 -8.58 8.52 -3.69
N LEU A 133 -8.87 9.08 -2.52
CA LEU A 133 -9.34 8.37 -1.35
C LEU A 133 -10.75 8.81 -0.98
N ASN A 134 -11.60 7.86 -0.61
CA ASN A 134 -12.94 8.10 -0.10
C ASN A 134 -12.91 8.25 1.42
N ILE A 135 -12.22 9.29 1.90
CA ILE A 135 -12.08 9.63 3.32
C ILE A 135 -12.37 11.12 3.56
N PRO A 136 -12.70 11.52 4.80
CA PRO A 136 -12.86 12.93 5.15
C PRO A 136 -11.62 13.77 4.83
N GLU A 137 -11.83 15.05 4.49
CA GLU A 137 -10.77 15.97 4.04
C GLU A 137 -9.67 16.19 5.08
N ASP A 138 -10.04 16.26 6.36
CA ASP A 138 -9.11 16.38 7.49
C ASP A 138 -8.20 15.15 7.69
N SER A 139 -8.61 14.03 7.10
CA SER A 139 -7.91 12.75 7.17
C SER A 139 -7.05 12.47 5.93
N ILE A 140 -7.02 13.39 4.95
CA ILE A 140 -6.20 13.24 3.75
C ILE A 140 -4.70 13.29 4.14
N PRO A 141 -3.90 12.29 3.73
CA PRO A 141 -2.46 12.31 3.93
C PRO A 141 -1.82 13.53 3.26
N SER A 142 -0.83 14.12 3.93
CA SER A 142 -0.04 15.22 3.37
C SER A 142 0.99 14.74 2.35
N LEU A 143 1.30 13.45 2.35
CA LEU A 143 2.27 12.83 1.45
C LEU A 143 1.73 12.64 0.04
N LEU A 144 2.62 12.85 -0.92
CA LEU A 144 2.42 12.48 -2.32
C LEU A 144 2.77 10.99 -2.50
N THR A 145 1.82 10.19 -2.94
CA THR A 145 1.90 8.71 -2.95
C THR A 145 2.99 8.21 -3.88
N LEU A 146 3.09 8.76 -5.10
CA LEU A 146 4.14 8.37 -6.04
C LEU A 146 5.54 8.67 -5.50
N ARG A 147 5.70 9.84 -4.87
CA ARG A 147 6.97 10.23 -4.24
C ARG A 147 7.30 9.35 -3.05
N ALA A 148 6.32 9.04 -2.20
CA ALA A 148 6.49 8.12 -1.09
C ALA A 148 6.95 6.74 -1.56
N GLY A 149 6.34 6.22 -2.64
CA GLY A 149 6.77 4.98 -3.28
C GLY A 149 8.22 5.06 -3.77
N TYR A 150 8.59 6.18 -4.39
CA TYR A 150 9.90 6.34 -5.04
C TYR A 150 11.01 6.39 -4.01
N GLU A 151 10.80 7.20 -2.97
CA GLU A 151 11.77 7.38 -1.89
C GLU A 151 11.97 6.10 -1.07
N THR A 152 10.90 5.33 -0.85
CA THR A 152 10.94 4.11 -0.03
C THR A 152 11.46 2.91 -0.81
N LYS A 153 11.25 2.84 -2.13
CA LYS A 153 11.73 1.73 -2.99
C LYS A 153 13.21 1.44 -2.78
N LYS A 154 14.05 2.48 -2.85
CA LYS A 154 15.51 2.34 -2.68
C LYS A 154 15.89 1.79 -1.30
N PHE A 155 15.13 2.14 -0.27
CA PHE A 155 15.34 1.56 1.06
C PHE A 155 14.93 0.09 1.09
N VAL A 156 13.74 -0.24 0.59
CA VAL A 156 13.23 -1.62 0.54
C VAL A 156 14.20 -2.51 -0.24
N ASP A 157 14.60 -2.11 -1.44
CA ASP A 157 15.51 -2.87 -2.31
C ASP A 157 16.87 -3.15 -1.65
N ARG A 158 17.41 -2.19 -0.88
CA ARG A 158 18.75 -2.31 -0.29
C ARG A 158 18.77 -2.92 1.11
N ARG A 159 17.69 -2.76 1.86
CA ARG A 159 17.68 -2.99 3.32
C ARG A 159 16.69 -4.03 3.77
N ILE A 160 15.73 -4.38 2.92
CA ILE A 160 14.65 -5.33 3.19
C ILE A 160 14.64 -6.49 2.18
N ASN A 161 14.96 -6.26 0.91
CA ASN A 161 14.87 -7.27 -0.14
C ASN A 161 15.78 -8.48 0.16
N LEU A 162 15.17 -9.66 0.29
CA LEU A 162 15.81 -10.93 0.66
C LEU A 162 15.98 -11.86 -0.55
N GLU A 163 16.34 -11.33 -1.72
CA GLU A 163 16.44 -12.05 -3.02
C GLU A 163 15.11 -12.57 -3.60
N ASN A 164 14.02 -12.48 -2.84
CA ASN A 164 12.71 -13.00 -3.20
C ASN A 164 11.61 -11.95 -2.98
N ASN A 165 11.02 -11.45 -4.07
CA ASN A 165 9.92 -10.47 -4.06
C ASN A 165 8.72 -10.90 -3.19
N GLN A 166 8.40 -12.20 -3.15
CA GLN A 166 7.31 -12.72 -2.31
C GLN A 166 7.63 -12.60 -0.82
N LYS A 167 8.90 -12.79 -0.44
CA LYS A 167 9.35 -12.61 0.94
C LYS A 167 9.35 -11.13 1.32
N THR A 168 9.78 -10.25 0.41
CA THR A 168 9.73 -8.79 0.61
C THR A 168 8.30 -8.29 0.77
N LEU A 169 7.37 -8.73 -0.09
CA LEU A 169 5.93 -8.45 0.05
C LEU A 169 5.38 -8.94 1.39
N THR A 170 5.83 -10.11 1.86
CA THR A 170 5.44 -10.63 3.18
C THR A 170 5.88 -9.71 4.32
N ILE A 171 7.13 -9.26 4.31
CA ILE A 171 7.62 -8.31 5.32
C ILE A 171 6.85 -6.99 5.25
N ALA A 172 6.55 -6.49 4.04
CA ALA A 172 5.77 -5.26 3.86
C ALA A 172 4.34 -5.40 4.44
N ILE A 173 3.63 -6.48 4.12
CA ILE A 173 2.29 -6.79 4.68
C ILE A 173 2.36 -6.89 6.20
N ASP A 174 3.33 -7.63 6.75
CA ASP A 174 3.48 -7.81 8.19
C ASP A 174 3.74 -6.49 8.91
N SER A 175 4.54 -5.64 8.29
CA SER A 175 4.85 -4.30 8.80
C SER A 175 3.62 -3.39 8.76
N LEU A 176 2.86 -3.38 7.65
CA LEU A 176 1.62 -2.60 7.54
C LEU A 176 0.57 -3.07 8.56
N SER A 177 0.36 -4.39 8.68
CA SER A 177 -0.57 -4.95 9.67
C SER A 177 -0.18 -4.57 11.09
N ARG A 178 1.12 -4.55 11.41
CA ARG A 178 1.61 -4.09 12.71
C ARG A 178 1.26 -2.62 12.96
N VAL A 179 1.52 -1.74 12.00
CA VAL A 179 1.20 -0.31 12.11
C VAL A 179 -0.30 -0.13 12.34
N LEU A 180 -1.15 -0.76 11.52
CA LEU A 180 -2.61 -0.72 11.70
C LEU A 180 -3.03 -1.11 13.12
N ILE A 181 -2.48 -2.20 13.66
CA ILE A 181 -2.82 -2.68 15.01
C ILE A 181 -2.34 -1.72 16.09
N GLU A 182 -1.12 -1.20 15.96
CA GLU A 182 -0.48 -0.31 16.94
C GLU A 182 -1.14 1.09 16.95
N THR A 183 -1.63 1.57 15.80
CA THR A 183 -2.24 2.90 15.67
C THR A 183 -3.78 2.89 15.70
N ARG A 184 -4.41 1.74 15.93
CA ARG A 184 -5.88 1.57 15.85
C ARG A 184 -6.71 2.50 16.75
N ILE A 185 -6.12 3.01 17.83
CA ILE A 185 -6.78 3.91 18.77
C ILE A 185 -6.55 5.39 18.44
N ALA A 186 -5.61 5.70 17.54
CA ALA A 186 -5.20 7.05 17.21
C ALA A 186 -5.92 7.61 15.97
N LEU A 187 -6.48 6.74 15.14
CA LEU A 187 -7.27 7.10 13.95
C LEU A 187 -8.55 6.28 13.93
N ASN A 188 -9.65 6.84 13.42
CA ASN A 188 -10.89 6.10 13.23
C ASN A 188 -10.61 4.83 12.40
N PRO A 189 -10.94 3.62 12.92
CA PRO A 189 -10.64 2.36 12.24
C PRO A 189 -11.15 2.27 10.80
N SER A 190 -12.35 2.79 10.51
CA SER A 190 -12.91 2.77 9.16
C SER A 190 -12.12 3.65 8.19
N ILE A 191 -11.64 4.81 8.65
CA ILE A 191 -10.80 5.72 7.87
C ILE A 191 -9.44 5.05 7.59
N ALA A 192 -8.82 4.47 8.62
CA ALA A 192 -7.53 3.78 8.51
C ALA A 192 -7.58 2.62 7.50
N LEU A 193 -8.62 1.80 7.55
CA LEU A 193 -8.80 0.65 6.65
C LEU A 193 -9.15 1.10 5.23
N MET A 194 -10.06 2.07 5.06
CA MET A 194 -10.39 2.64 3.75
C MET A 194 -9.14 3.18 3.06
N MET A 195 -8.42 4.08 3.73
CA MET A 195 -7.17 4.67 3.23
C MET A 195 -6.17 3.58 2.83
N THR A 196 -5.97 2.58 3.69
CA THR A 196 -5.00 1.51 3.43
C THR A 196 -5.35 0.73 2.15
N PHE A 197 -6.58 0.23 2.04
CA PHE A 197 -6.95 -0.64 0.93
C PHE A 197 -7.13 0.11 -0.38
N GLU A 198 -7.69 1.32 -0.35
CA GLU A 198 -7.77 2.18 -1.54
C GLU A 198 -6.38 2.60 -2.02
N THR A 199 -5.47 2.95 -1.12
CA THR A 199 -4.08 3.27 -1.50
C THR A 199 -3.40 2.06 -2.13
N ILE A 200 -3.52 0.87 -1.53
CA ILE A 200 -2.91 -0.34 -2.10
C ILE A 200 -3.46 -0.60 -3.51
N PHE A 201 -4.78 -0.56 -3.66
CA PHE A 201 -5.44 -0.84 -4.92
C PHE A 201 -5.06 0.19 -5.99
N GLY A 202 -5.23 1.48 -5.68
CA GLY A 202 -4.96 2.57 -6.61
C GLY A 202 -3.50 2.62 -7.03
N MET A 203 -2.56 2.58 -6.08
CA MET A 203 -1.13 2.64 -6.40
C MET A 203 -0.63 1.46 -7.21
N SER A 204 -1.15 0.26 -6.94
CA SER A 204 -0.76 -0.93 -7.71
C SER A 204 -1.23 -0.88 -9.17
N LYS A 205 -2.21 -0.04 -9.46
CA LYS A 205 -2.85 0.14 -10.77
C LYS A 205 -2.53 1.48 -11.42
N THR A 206 -1.59 2.23 -10.86
CA THR A 206 -1.13 3.48 -11.44
C THR A 206 0.22 3.23 -12.10
N ALA A 207 0.44 3.77 -13.30
CA ALA A 207 1.74 3.75 -13.94
C ALA A 207 2.73 4.58 -13.11
N THR A 208 3.57 3.90 -12.35
CA THR A 208 4.41 4.50 -11.31
C THR A 208 5.87 4.64 -11.74
N MET A 209 6.55 5.68 -11.23
CA MET A 209 7.99 5.73 -10.92
C MET A 209 9.02 5.25 -11.97
N ALA A 210 8.74 5.32 -13.28
CA ALA A 210 9.78 5.11 -14.28
C ALA A 210 10.95 6.10 -14.01
N ASN A 211 12.13 5.60 -13.64
CA ASN A 211 13.27 6.41 -13.19
C ASN A 211 13.60 7.55 -14.18
N GLN A 212 13.48 7.27 -15.48
CA GLN A 212 13.72 8.25 -16.54
C GLN A 212 12.71 9.42 -16.52
N LYS A 213 11.46 9.17 -16.13
CA LYS A 213 10.40 10.18 -16.05
C LYS A 213 10.42 10.91 -14.71
N MET A 214 10.72 10.23 -13.59
CA MET A 214 10.92 10.89 -12.29
C MET A 214 12.12 11.86 -12.28
N LEU A 215 13.23 11.48 -12.92
CA LEU A 215 14.40 12.38 -13.07
C LEU A 215 14.12 13.57 -13.99
N LYS A 216 13.27 13.39 -15.01
CA LYS A 216 12.79 14.48 -15.88
C LYS A 216 11.70 15.33 -15.22
N GLY A 217 10.99 14.76 -14.24
CA GLY A 217 9.95 15.41 -13.43
C GLY A 217 10.48 16.44 -12.43
N ASN A 218 11.81 16.61 -12.29
CA ASN A 218 12.41 17.82 -11.70
C ASN A 218 12.28 19.05 -12.63
N LEU A 219 11.15 19.19 -13.33
CA LEU A 219 10.83 20.36 -14.14
C LEU A 219 9.59 21.05 -13.57
N LYS A 220 9.91 21.99 -12.67
CA LYS A 220 9.11 23.01 -11.99
C LYS A 220 8.49 22.60 -10.66
#